data_AF-A0A7J7H2N9-F1
#
_entry.id   AF-A0A7J7H2N9-F1
#
_cell.length_a   1.000
_cell.length_b   1.000
_cell.length_c   1.000
_cell.angle_alpha   90.00
_cell.angle_beta   90.00
_cell.angle_gamma   90.00
#
_symmetry.space_group_name_H-M   'P 1'
#
loop_
_entity.id
_entity.type
_entity.pdbx_description
1 polymer ?
#
loop_
_entity_poly.entity_id
_entity_poly.type
_entity_poly.pdbx_seq_one_letter_code
_entity_poly.pdbx_strand_id
1 'polypeptide(L)'
;MITGYKECVLPDLPFVTFFGLSSTCASTKVGRVISVVSHHFQFSSRFLIPQWLVITLVNVPNGILNTIPDPQRTYQVVVAATQNMGIGKDGKLPWKLPSDLKFFKDVTMTTSDPVKKNAVIMGRKTWESIPLEHRPLPGRLNVVLTRSGSFDIATAENVVICGSIGSALELLAASPYCLSIEKVFVIGGGQILREALNAPGCDAIHITEIETNIECDTFIPAVDMSVFLPWYSSFPLVENNIRYSFTTYVRVKNITIEPLSQANGLKSDNSLNFDKFEVKKFSFLPKMIFEKHEEYLYLRLVQDIISDGTSKDDRTGTGTLSKFGCQMRFNLRKSFPLLTTKKVFWRGVVEELLWFISGSTNAKVLQGKGIHIWDGNASRDYLDSIGLVDREEGDLGPVYGFQWRHFGARYTNMHADYTGLGFDQLSDVIDKIKNKPDDRRIILSAWNPSDLKLMALPPCHMFAQFYVANGELSCQMYQRSADMGLGVPFNIASYSLLTFMIAHVCDLVPGDFVHVIGDAHVYRTHVRPLQEQLQKLPKPFPILKINPEKKDIDSFVADDFKLMCYDPHQKIEMKMAV
;
A
#
# COMPACT_ATOMS: atom_id res chain seq x y z
N MET A 1 54.16 -9.49 12.70
CA MET A 1 54.23 -8.01 12.64
C MET A 1 52.87 -7.53 12.13
N ILE A 2 51.98 -6.86 12.86
CA ILE A 2 52.03 -6.17 14.15
C ILE A 2 50.85 -6.66 14.99
N THR A 3 51.13 -6.99 16.25
CA THR A 3 50.19 -7.32 17.33
C THR A 3 49.71 -6.05 18.04
N GLY A 4 48.44 -6.05 18.47
CA GLY A 4 48.01 -5.36 19.69
C GLY A 4 47.12 -4.14 19.51
N TYR A 5 45.83 -4.30 19.84
CA TYR A 5 45.09 -3.24 20.53
C TYR A 5 44.35 -3.85 21.72
N LYS A 6 44.59 -3.21 22.87
CA LYS A 6 44.17 -3.58 24.21
C LYS A 6 42.69 -3.29 24.44
N GLU A 7 42.04 -4.17 25.20
CA GLU A 7 40.80 -3.90 25.90
C GLU A 7 40.98 -2.75 26.90
N CYS A 8 40.10 -1.75 26.85
CA CYS A 8 39.93 -0.77 27.91
C CYS A 8 38.70 -1.16 28.75
N VAL A 9 38.97 -1.71 29.92
CA VAL A 9 38.02 -1.89 31.02
C VAL A 9 37.90 -0.55 31.75
N LEU A 10 36.69 0.00 31.86
CA LEU A 10 36.37 1.15 32.70
C LEU A 10 35.99 0.66 34.12
N PRO A 11 36.43 1.34 35.20
CA PRO A 11 36.14 0.92 36.57
C PRO A 11 34.83 1.53 37.10
N ASP A 12 34.13 0.73 37.91
CA ASP A 12 32.98 1.10 38.75
C ASP A 12 33.33 2.13 39.83
N LEU A 13 32.50 3.16 40.01
CA LEU A 13 32.42 4.04 41.20
C LEU A 13 30.97 4.60 41.33
N PRO A 14 30.51 5.03 42.54
CA PRO A 14 29.31 4.46 43.14
C PRO A 14 28.09 5.40 43.23
N PHE A 15 26.95 4.79 43.54
CA PHE A 15 25.72 5.39 44.03
C PHE A 15 25.95 6.32 45.24
N VAL A 16 25.43 7.55 45.17
CA VAL A 16 25.16 8.39 46.35
C VAL A 16 23.74 8.96 46.24
N THR A 17 22.87 8.39 47.06
CA THR A 17 21.57 8.91 47.51
C THR A 17 21.73 10.17 48.37
N PHE A 18 20.86 11.16 48.18
CA PHE A 18 20.58 12.18 49.20
C PHE A 18 19.10 12.09 49.62
N PHE A 19 18.90 11.95 50.93
CA PHE A 19 17.63 12.00 51.66
C PHE A 19 17.72 13.12 52.72
N GLY A 20 16.58 13.75 53.01
CA GLY A 20 16.33 14.58 54.21
C GLY A 20 16.48 16.09 53.99
N LEU A 21 15.65 17.00 54.52
CA LEU A 21 14.66 17.02 55.61
C LEU A 21 13.77 18.26 55.38
N SER A 22 12.43 18.16 55.34
CA SER A 22 11.44 18.40 56.42
C SER A 22 11.43 19.80 57.09
N SER A 23 10.25 20.48 57.05
CA SER A 23 9.58 21.30 58.10
C SER A 23 8.75 22.44 57.45
N THR A 24 7.41 22.37 57.39
CA THR A 24 6.39 22.98 58.30
C THR A 24 6.48 24.52 58.42
N CYS A 25 5.47 25.36 58.51
CA CYS A 25 3.99 25.35 58.41
C CYS A 25 3.55 26.83 58.67
N ALA A 26 2.32 27.19 58.25
CA ALA A 26 1.46 28.28 58.79
C ALA A 26 1.83 29.76 58.47
N SER A 27 0.98 30.47 57.70
CA SER A 27 -0.13 31.36 58.17
C SER A 27 0.39 32.71 58.71
N THR A 28 -0.08 33.89 58.28
CA THR A 28 -1.44 34.39 58.55
C THR A 28 -1.77 35.68 57.76
N LYS A 29 -3.08 35.79 57.47
CA LYS A 29 -3.97 36.88 56.98
C LYS A 29 -3.68 38.33 57.41
N VAL A 30 -4.23 39.29 56.66
CA VAL A 30 -5.38 40.22 56.94
C VAL A 30 -5.53 41.14 55.70
N GLY A 31 -6.67 41.58 55.14
CA GLY A 31 -8.11 41.48 55.45
C GLY A 31 -8.87 42.70 54.86
N ARG A 32 -10.22 42.56 54.76
CA ARG A 32 -11.32 43.55 54.51
C ARG A 32 -11.89 43.67 53.06
N VAL A 33 -13.14 43.29 52.73
CA VAL A 33 -14.55 43.63 53.20
C VAL A 33 -15.09 44.79 52.32
N ILE A 34 -16.23 44.74 51.56
CA ILE A 34 -17.70 44.67 51.87
C ILE A 34 -18.50 44.30 50.59
N SER A 35 -19.76 43.87 50.75
CA SER A 35 -20.70 43.21 49.84
C SER A 35 -21.81 44.06 49.16
N VAL A 36 -22.53 43.40 48.22
CA VAL A 36 -23.96 43.47 47.80
C VAL A 36 -24.43 44.62 46.89
N VAL A 37 -25.00 44.28 45.71
CA VAL A 37 -26.40 44.52 45.26
C VAL A 37 -26.80 43.51 44.15
N SER A 38 -28.05 43.06 44.22
CA SER A 38 -28.78 42.03 43.45
C SER A 38 -29.24 42.43 42.05
N HIS A 39 -29.50 41.43 41.17
CA HIS A 39 -30.73 41.36 40.37
C HIS A 39 -31.10 39.91 39.96
N HIS A 40 -32.37 39.58 40.19
CA HIS A 40 -33.08 38.35 39.77
C HIS A 40 -33.33 38.33 38.26
N PHE A 41 -33.49 37.14 37.66
CA PHE A 41 -34.71 36.75 36.93
C PHE A 41 -34.74 35.24 36.62
N GLN A 42 -35.87 34.61 36.92
CA GLN A 42 -36.23 33.22 36.60
C GLN A 42 -36.40 33.03 35.09
N PHE A 43 -35.95 31.90 34.54
CA PHE A 43 -36.43 31.41 33.25
C PHE A 43 -37.51 30.35 33.46
N SER A 44 -38.72 30.69 33.04
CA SER A 44 -39.78 29.75 32.67
C SER A 44 -40.20 30.11 31.25
N SER A 45 -40.21 29.14 30.33
CA SER A 45 -40.91 29.30 29.05
C SER A 45 -41.28 27.94 28.48
N ARG A 46 -42.59 27.65 28.58
CA ARG A 46 -43.32 26.85 27.59
C ARG A 46 -43.33 27.63 26.27
N PHE A 47 -43.22 26.96 25.12
CA PHE A 47 -44.31 26.86 24.14
C PHE A 47 -43.88 26.30 22.77
N LEU A 48 -44.80 25.48 22.23
CA LEU A 48 -45.25 25.33 20.83
C LEU A 48 -44.38 24.58 19.81
N ILE A 49 -44.85 23.36 19.56
CA ILE A 49 -44.66 22.57 18.34
C ILE A 49 -45.71 23.04 17.31
N PRO A 50 -45.34 23.31 16.04
CA PRO A 50 -46.29 23.36 14.94
C PRO A 50 -46.35 22.02 14.21
N GLN A 51 -47.55 21.46 14.16
CA GLN A 51 -47.94 20.23 13.49
C GLN A 51 -48.69 20.62 12.21
N TRP A 52 -48.08 20.55 11.02
CA TRP A 52 -48.79 20.45 9.72
C TRP A 52 -47.83 19.95 8.61
N LEU A 53 -48.01 18.72 8.14
CA LEU A 53 -48.40 18.43 6.76
C LEU A 53 -48.80 16.95 6.64
N VAL A 54 -50.11 16.74 6.57
CA VAL A 54 -50.75 15.51 6.12
C VAL A 54 -50.58 15.45 4.60
N ILE A 55 -49.93 14.40 4.08
CA ILE A 55 -50.00 14.07 2.65
C ILE A 55 -50.90 12.86 2.48
N THR A 56 -51.93 13.10 1.70
CA THR A 56 -53.05 12.24 1.31
C THR A 56 -52.57 11.04 0.50
N LEU A 57 -53.07 9.85 0.84
CA LEU A 57 -52.97 8.63 0.03
C LEU A 57 -53.71 8.83 -1.30
N VAL A 58 -52.97 8.78 -2.41
CA VAL A 58 -53.53 8.59 -3.76
C VAL A 58 -53.29 7.14 -4.16
N ASN A 59 -54.36 6.47 -4.56
CA ASN A 59 -54.41 5.07 -4.95
C ASN A 59 -54.72 5.02 -6.47
N VAL A 60 -53.77 4.58 -7.31
CA VAL A 60 -53.94 4.24 -8.74
C VAL A 60 -52.91 3.13 -9.11
N PRO A 61 -53.25 2.15 -10.00
CA PRO A 61 -52.86 0.75 -9.83
C PRO A 61 -51.70 0.23 -10.72
N ASN A 62 -51.23 -0.97 -10.34
CA ASN A 62 -50.55 -2.03 -11.10
C ASN A 62 -49.59 -1.70 -12.25
N GLY A 63 -48.34 -2.11 -12.04
CA GLY A 63 -47.53 -2.75 -13.08
C GLY A 63 -46.30 -1.96 -13.51
N ILE A 64 -45.19 -2.19 -12.81
CA ILE A 64 -43.83 -2.44 -13.34
C ILE A 64 -43.03 -2.89 -12.11
N LEU A 65 -42.46 -4.09 -12.19
CA LEU A 65 -41.61 -4.67 -11.16
C LEU A 65 -40.28 -3.90 -11.13
N ASN A 66 -40.29 -2.70 -10.53
CA ASN A 66 -39.08 -1.99 -10.20
C ASN A 66 -38.41 -2.75 -9.07
N THR A 67 -37.28 -3.38 -9.38
CA THR A 67 -36.32 -3.91 -8.41
C THR A 67 -36.06 -2.85 -7.34
N ILE A 68 -36.61 -3.08 -6.15
CA ILE A 68 -36.28 -2.31 -4.95
C ILE A 68 -34.76 -2.51 -4.74
N PRO A 69 -33.94 -1.46 -4.70
CA PRO A 69 -32.56 -1.63 -4.25
C PRO A 69 -32.66 -1.99 -2.77
N ASP A 70 -32.47 -3.28 -2.47
CA ASP A 70 -32.45 -3.78 -1.11
C ASP A 70 -31.36 -3.03 -0.33
N PRO A 71 -31.67 -2.19 0.67
CA PRO A 71 -30.65 -1.50 1.45
C PRO A 71 -30.10 -2.48 2.50
N GLN A 72 -29.77 -3.69 2.08
CA GLN A 72 -29.12 -4.66 2.94
C GLN A 72 -27.77 -4.12 3.35
N ARG A 73 -27.57 -4.03 4.66
CA ARG A 73 -26.31 -3.65 5.27
C ARG A 73 -25.22 -4.60 4.79
N THR A 74 -24.08 -4.06 4.36
CA THR A 74 -22.92 -4.85 3.97
C THR A 74 -22.07 -5.23 5.17
N TYR A 75 -21.11 -6.14 4.96
CA TYR A 75 -20.22 -6.63 6.00
C TYR A 75 -18.80 -6.82 5.50
N GLN A 76 -17.89 -7.07 6.44
CA GLN A 76 -16.50 -7.44 6.19
C GLN A 76 -16.23 -8.80 6.82
N VAL A 77 -15.25 -9.55 6.32
CA VAL A 77 -14.82 -10.81 6.91
C VAL A 77 -13.52 -10.59 7.68
N VAL A 78 -13.40 -11.24 8.85
CA VAL A 78 -12.13 -11.31 9.59
C VAL A 78 -11.84 -12.78 9.86
N VAL A 79 -10.69 -13.27 9.39
CA VAL A 79 -10.32 -14.68 9.50
C VAL A 79 -8.81 -14.87 9.55
N ALA A 80 -8.33 -15.95 10.17
CA ALA A 80 -6.96 -16.43 10.04
C ALA A 80 -7.00 -17.78 9.31
N ALA A 81 -6.17 -17.96 8.29
CA ALA A 81 -6.17 -19.18 7.49
C ALA A 81 -4.77 -19.55 7.02
N THR A 82 -4.51 -20.85 6.89
CA THR A 82 -3.31 -21.39 6.23
C THR A 82 -3.33 -21.12 4.73
N GLN A 83 -2.21 -21.35 4.04
CA GLN A 83 -2.13 -21.28 2.58
C GLN A 83 -3.20 -22.10 1.84
N ASN A 84 -3.62 -23.23 2.42
CA ASN A 84 -4.69 -24.09 1.88
C ASN A 84 -6.09 -23.71 2.38
N MET A 85 -6.25 -22.50 2.93
CA MET A 85 -7.48 -21.97 3.50
C MET A 85 -8.05 -22.81 4.66
N GLY A 86 -7.17 -23.47 5.43
CA GLY A 86 -7.52 -24.17 6.66
C GLY A 86 -7.63 -23.21 7.84
N ILE A 87 -8.70 -23.31 8.63
CA ILE A 87 -9.02 -22.37 9.72
C ILE A 87 -9.17 -23.02 11.11
N GLY A 88 -9.18 -24.35 11.17
CA GLY A 88 -9.57 -25.07 12.38
C GLY A 88 -9.18 -26.54 12.35
N LYS A 89 -8.98 -27.09 13.54
CA LYS A 89 -8.75 -28.51 13.82
C LYS A 89 -9.47 -28.88 15.12
N ASP A 90 -10.27 -29.94 15.10
CA ASP A 90 -11.01 -30.46 16.27
C ASP A 90 -11.83 -29.39 17.01
N GLY A 91 -12.42 -28.45 16.26
CA GLY A 91 -13.23 -27.36 16.79
C GLY A 91 -12.45 -26.22 17.46
N LYS A 92 -11.13 -26.18 17.32
CA LYS A 92 -10.24 -25.15 17.88
C LYS A 92 -9.36 -24.51 16.80
N LEU A 93 -8.75 -23.38 17.14
CA LEU A 93 -7.65 -22.82 16.33
C LEU A 93 -6.41 -23.73 16.48
N PRO A 94 -5.76 -24.15 15.39
CA PRO A 94 -4.60 -25.05 15.45
C PRO A 94 -3.28 -24.31 15.72
N TRP A 95 -3.34 -23.00 15.99
CA TRP A 95 -2.20 -22.15 16.32
C TRP A 95 -2.50 -21.26 17.52
N LYS A 96 -1.44 -20.69 18.10
CA LYS A 96 -1.52 -19.69 19.16
C LYS A 96 -0.74 -18.45 18.75
N LEU A 97 -1.46 -17.44 18.28
CA LEU A 97 -0.91 -16.19 17.77
C LEU A 97 -1.53 -14.99 18.52
N PRO A 98 -0.97 -14.56 19.66
CA PRO A 98 -1.46 -13.39 20.40
C PRO A 98 -1.55 -12.12 19.54
N SER A 99 -0.63 -11.94 18.61
CA SER A 99 -0.61 -10.78 17.69
C SER A 99 -1.77 -10.81 16.69
N ASP A 100 -2.19 -12.01 16.23
CA ASP A 100 -3.39 -12.21 15.42
C ASP A 100 -4.68 -11.90 16.22
N LEU A 101 -4.78 -12.40 17.45
CA LEU A 101 -5.93 -12.09 18.31
C LEU A 101 -6.04 -10.59 18.63
N LYS A 102 -4.89 -9.91 18.78
CA LYS A 102 -4.85 -8.45 18.92
C LYS A 102 -5.35 -7.77 17.65
N PHE A 103 -4.86 -8.17 16.47
CA PHE A 103 -5.34 -7.66 15.19
C PHE A 103 -6.85 -7.86 15.00
N PHE A 104 -7.36 -9.06 15.26
CA PHE A 104 -8.80 -9.38 15.26
C PHE A 104 -9.59 -8.45 16.18
N LYS A 105 -9.11 -8.25 17.42
CA LYS A 105 -9.75 -7.36 18.39
C LYS A 105 -9.77 -5.92 17.88
N ASP A 106 -8.63 -5.39 17.43
CA ASP A 106 -8.51 -4.01 16.99
C ASP A 106 -9.41 -3.74 15.77
N VAL A 107 -9.38 -4.62 14.76
CA VAL A 107 -10.22 -4.51 13.55
C VAL A 107 -11.72 -4.55 13.89
N THR A 108 -12.14 -5.49 14.75
CA THR A 108 -13.56 -5.68 15.04
C THR A 108 -14.11 -4.73 16.09
N MET A 109 -13.28 -4.13 16.95
CA MET A 109 -13.71 -3.30 18.06
C MET A 109 -13.60 -1.79 17.78
N THR A 110 -12.62 -1.36 16.99
CA THR A 110 -12.39 0.07 16.75
C THR A 110 -13.49 0.67 15.85
N THR A 111 -14.11 1.74 16.33
CA THR A 111 -15.06 2.58 15.59
C THR A 111 -14.45 3.94 15.27
N SER A 112 -15.01 4.60 14.27
CA SER A 112 -14.67 5.99 13.93
C SER A 112 -15.48 6.96 14.78
N ASP A 113 -16.72 6.58 15.10
CA ASP A 113 -17.60 7.26 16.05
C ASP A 113 -17.51 6.58 17.42
N PRO A 114 -17.01 7.28 18.47
CA PRO A 114 -16.84 6.70 19.80
C PRO A 114 -18.17 6.36 20.50
N VAL A 115 -19.31 6.86 20.01
CA VAL A 115 -20.64 6.56 20.56
C VAL A 115 -21.22 5.27 19.98
N LYS A 116 -20.68 4.79 18.85
CA LYS A 116 -21.13 3.58 18.16
C LYS A 116 -20.33 2.35 18.59
N LYS A 117 -20.88 1.18 18.31
CA LYS A 117 -20.22 -0.12 18.44
C LYS A 117 -20.14 -0.81 17.08
N ASN A 118 -19.33 -1.85 16.95
CA ASN A 118 -19.39 -2.76 15.80
C ASN A 118 -20.18 -4.03 16.16
N ALA A 119 -20.67 -4.74 15.15
CA ALA A 119 -21.30 -6.04 15.29
C ALA A 119 -20.41 -7.16 14.73
N VAL A 120 -20.39 -8.30 15.41
CA VAL A 120 -19.71 -9.53 14.97
C VAL A 120 -20.75 -10.64 14.79
N ILE A 121 -20.82 -11.21 13.60
CA ILE A 121 -21.70 -12.31 13.22
C ILE A 121 -20.89 -13.60 13.24
N MET A 122 -21.38 -14.61 13.97
CA MET A 122 -20.73 -15.91 14.04
C MET A 122 -21.72 -17.07 14.12
N GLY A 123 -21.32 -18.26 13.67
CA GLY A 123 -22.09 -19.49 13.87
C GLY A 123 -22.01 -20.01 15.31
N ARG A 124 -23.02 -20.79 15.72
CA ARG A 124 -23.12 -21.43 17.06
C ARG A 124 -21.82 -22.14 17.51
N LYS A 125 -21.19 -22.94 16.65
CA LYS A 125 -19.94 -23.67 17.00
C LYS A 125 -18.77 -22.71 17.28
N THR A 126 -18.66 -21.61 16.55
CA THR A 126 -17.65 -20.58 16.82
C THR A 126 -17.92 -19.89 18.15
N TRP A 127 -19.18 -19.55 18.43
CA TRP A 127 -19.60 -19.01 19.72
C TRP A 127 -19.30 -19.95 20.91
N GLU A 128 -19.48 -21.26 20.73
CA GLU A 128 -19.14 -22.29 21.73
C GLU A 128 -17.62 -22.50 21.88
N SER A 129 -16.83 -22.19 20.84
CA SER A 129 -15.36 -22.30 20.89
C SER A 129 -14.67 -21.13 21.61
N ILE A 130 -15.36 -19.99 21.79
CA ILE A 130 -14.83 -18.84 22.52
C ILE A 130 -14.86 -19.17 24.02
N PRO A 131 -13.73 -19.01 24.75
CA PRO A 131 -13.69 -19.23 26.20
C PRO A 131 -14.74 -18.41 26.95
N LEU A 132 -15.30 -18.96 28.03
CA LEU A 132 -16.41 -18.33 28.77
C LEU A 132 -16.02 -16.96 29.33
N GLU A 133 -14.78 -16.79 29.76
CA GLU A 133 -14.19 -15.53 30.23
C GLU A 133 -14.06 -14.44 29.14
N HIS A 134 -14.24 -14.81 27.88
CA HIS A 134 -14.16 -13.94 26.71
C HIS A 134 -15.47 -13.87 25.92
N ARG A 135 -16.53 -14.51 26.41
CA ARG A 135 -17.85 -14.57 25.79
C ARG A 135 -18.89 -13.86 26.68
N PRO A 136 -19.64 -12.87 26.17
CA PRO A 136 -19.57 -12.27 24.82
C PRO A 136 -18.27 -11.50 24.57
N LEU A 137 -17.93 -11.28 23.29
CA LEU A 137 -16.79 -10.45 22.94
C LEU A 137 -17.05 -8.99 23.37
N PRO A 138 -16.24 -8.42 24.28
CA PRO A 138 -16.53 -7.12 24.88
C PRO A 138 -16.41 -5.98 23.85
N GLY A 139 -17.17 -4.91 24.08
CA GLY A 139 -17.18 -3.70 23.24
C GLY A 139 -17.90 -3.85 21.89
N ARG A 140 -18.53 -5.01 21.63
CA ARG A 140 -19.16 -5.36 20.35
C ARG A 140 -20.55 -5.97 20.58
N LEU A 141 -21.43 -5.81 19.60
CA LEU A 141 -22.68 -6.56 19.52
C LEU A 141 -22.38 -7.95 18.95
N ASN A 142 -22.73 -9.02 19.66
CA ASN A 142 -22.48 -10.39 19.24
C ASN A 142 -23.76 -10.97 18.64
N VAL A 143 -23.72 -11.33 17.35
CA VAL A 143 -24.85 -11.94 16.64
C VAL A 143 -24.53 -13.41 16.39
N VAL A 144 -25.27 -14.30 17.05
CA VAL A 144 -25.07 -15.74 17.00
C VAL A 144 -26.09 -16.37 16.05
N LEU A 145 -25.59 -17.02 14.99
CA LEU A 145 -26.42 -17.71 14.03
C LEU A 145 -26.72 -19.12 14.52
N THR A 146 -27.99 -19.41 14.78
CA THR A 146 -28.46 -20.73 15.20
C THR A 146 -29.91 -20.98 14.75
N ARG A 147 -30.19 -22.25 14.42
CA ARG A 147 -31.55 -22.74 14.15
C ARG A 147 -32.18 -23.41 15.37
N SER A 148 -31.37 -23.86 16.32
CA SER A 148 -31.86 -24.30 17.61
C SER A 148 -32.22 -23.06 18.42
N GLY A 149 -33.49 -22.89 18.76
CA GLY A 149 -34.01 -21.80 19.60
C GLY A 149 -33.57 -21.91 21.07
N SER A 150 -32.30 -22.24 21.32
CA SER A 150 -31.73 -22.41 22.64
C SER A 150 -31.74 -21.08 23.40
N PHE A 151 -32.68 -20.98 24.34
CA PHE A 151 -32.98 -19.80 25.15
C PHE A 151 -31.78 -19.29 25.98
N ASP A 152 -30.81 -20.13 26.33
CA ASP A 152 -29.68 -19.77 27.20
C ASP A 152 -28.66 -18.79 26.59
N ILE A 153 -28.63 -18.64 25.26
CA ILE A 153 -27.72 -17.69 24.58
C ILE A 153 -28.31 -16.26 24.59
N ALA A 154 -29.64 -16.15 24.63
CA ALA A 154 -30.36 -14.89 24.43
C ALA A 154 -30.42 -13.97 25.66
N THR A 155 -29.97 -14.43 26.83
CA THR A 155 -30.07 -13.71 28.10
C THR A 155 -28.87 -12.80 28.40
N ALA A 156 -27.78 -12.92 27.62
CA ALA A 156 -26.58 -12.11 27.81
C ALA A 156 -26.71 -10.73 27.16
N GLU A 157 -26.31 -9.68 27.89
CA GLU A 157 -26.29 -8.32 27.37
C GLU A 157 -25.37 -8.22 26.14
N ASN A 158 -25.79 -7.49 25.10
CA ASN A 158 -25.08 -7.36 23.82
C ASN A 158 -24.96 -8.67 23.00
N VAL A 159 -25.88 -9.63 23.21
CA VAL A 159 -25.99 -10.85 22.39
C VAL A 159 -27.36 -10.90 21.71
N VAL A 160 -27.37 -11.27 20.43
CA VAL A 160 -28.58 -11.40 19.61
C VAL A 160 -28.51 -12.72 18.83
N ILE A 161 -29.66 -13.35 18.64
CA ILE A 161 -29.77 -14.61 17.88
C ILE A 161 -30.47 -14.35 16.55
N CYS A 162 -29.93 -14.91 15.46
CA CYS A 162 -30.53 -14.85 14.13
C CYS A 162 -30.47 -16.24 13.46
N GLY A 163 -31.35 -16.48 12.48
CA GLY A 163 -31.43 -17.78 11.78
C GLY A 163 -30.45 -17.90 10.60
N SER A 164 -30.03 -16.76 10.03
CA SER A 164 -29.17 -16.67 8.85
C SER A 164 -28.41 -15.35 8.81
N ILE A 165 -27.38 -15.26 7.95
CA ILE A 165 -26.68 -14.00 7.67
C ILE A 165 -27.67 -12.94 7.17
N GLY A 166 -28.57 -13.28 6.24
CA GLY A 166 -29.57 -12.34 5.72
C GLY A 166 -30.44 -11.72 6.83
N SER A 167 -31.02 -12.55 7.70
CA SER A 167 -31.82 -12.07 8.84
C SER A 167 -31.02 -11.20 9.83
N ALA A 168 -29.73 -11.51 10.01
CA ALA A 168 -28.85 -10.69 10.83
C ALA A 168 -28.58 -9.32 10.19
N LEU A 169 -28.35 -9.27 8.88
CA LEU A 169 -28.12 -8.00 8.17
C LEU A 169 -29.39 -7.14 8.13
N GLU A 170 -30.56 -7.75 7.92
CA GLU A 170 -31.86 -7.07 8.02
C GLU A 170 -32.08 -6.46 9.41
N LEU A 171 -31.84 -7.24 10.47
CA LEU A 171 -31.95 -6.76 11.84
C LEU A 171 -30.98 -5.60 12.11
N LEU A 172 -29.73 -5.73 11.66
CA LEU A 172 -28.71 -4.70 11.84
C LEU A 172 -28.95 -3.46 10.96
N ALA A 173 -29.76 -3.57 9.89
CA ALA A 173 -30.22 -2.45 9.09
C ALA A 173 -31.44 -1.73 9.69
N ALA A 174 -32.12 -2.35 10.66
CA ALA A 174 -33.28 -1.79 11.35
C ALA A 174 -32.91 -1.01 12.63
N SER A 175 -33.83 -0.18 13.11
CA SER A 175 -33.72 0.49 14.41
C SER A 175 -33.80 -0.52 15.56
N PRO A 176 -32.99 -0.39 16.64
CA PRO A 176 -32.06 0.71 16.93
C PRO A 176 -30.63 0.50 16.39
N TYR A 177 -30.35 -0.63 15.74
CA TYR A 177 -29.00 -1.04 15.33
C TYR A 177 -28.42 -0.22 14.17
N CYS A 178 -29.26 0.31 13.28
CA CYS A 178 -28.80 1.19 12.21
C CYS A 178 -28.18 2.51 12.72
N LEU A 179 -28.56 2.95 13.92
CA LEU A 179 -28.04 4.17 14.55
C LEU A 179 -26.83 3.89 15.45
N SER A 180 -26.80 2.73 16.11
CA SER A 180 -25.81 2.39 17.15
C SER A 180 -24.65 1.52 16.66
N ILE A 181 -24.83 0.76 15.58
CA ILE A 181 -23.78 -0.07 15.01
C ILE A 181 -23.11 0.67 13.85
N GLU A 182 -21.79 0.74 13.81
CA GLU A 182 -21.01 1.34 12.71
C GLU A 182 -20.73 0.30 11.62
N LYS A 183 -19.99 -0.78 11.94
CA LYS A 183 -19.60 -1.82 10.98
C LYS A 183 -20.05 -3.22 11.41
N VAL A 184 -20.15 -4.11 10.43
CA VAL A 184 -20.53 -5.53 10.62
C VAL A 184 -19.39 -6.42 10.15
N PHE A 185 -18.99 -7.37 10.98
CA PHE A 185 -17.94 -8.33 10.68
C PHE A 185 -18.47 -9.76 10.78
N VAL A 186 -18.25 -10.59 9.76
CA VAL A 186 -18.46 -12.04 9.81
C VAL A 186 -17.14 -12.69 10.22
N ILE A 187 -17.17 -13.45 11.31
CA ILE A 187 -15.93 -13.94 11.98
C ILE A 187 -15.81 -15.47 12.04
N GLY A 188 -16.73 -16.22 11.45
CA GLY A 188 -16.74 -17.68 11.51
C GLY A 188 -18.14 -18.29 11.71
N GLY A 189 -18.31 -19.61 11.70
CA GLY A 189 -17.30 -20.65 11.44
C GLY A 189 -17.26 -21.07 9.97
N GLY A 190 -16.63 -22.22 9.67
CA GLY A 190 -16.35 -22.64 8.29
C GLY A 190 -17.56 -22.66 7.35
N GLN A 191 -18.76 -23.06 7.81
CA GLN A 191 -19.97 -22.98 6.99
C GLN A 191 -20.37 -21.52 6.68
N ILE A 192 -20.39 -20.66 7.70
CA ILE A 192 -20.75 -19.25 7.57
C ILE A 192 -19.76 -18.54 6.65
N LEU A 193 -18.46 -18.81 6.77
CA LEU A 193 -17.44 -18.23 5.92
C LEU A 193 -17.50 -18.74 4.47
N ARG A 194 -17.90 -19.99 4.22
CA ARG A 194 -18.17 -20.48 2.86
C ARG A 194 -19.30 -19.72 2.17
N GLU A 195 -20.32 -19.33 2.93
CA GLU A 195 -21.45 -18.53 2.42
C GLU A 195 -21.10 -17.04 2.31
N ALA A 196 -20.21 -16.53 3.16
CA ALA A 196 -19.96 -15.08 3.30
C ALA A 196 -18.75 -14.54 2.52
N LEU A 197 -17.64 -15.30 2.45
CA LEU A 197 -16.33 -14.75 2.08
C LEU A 197 -16.30 -14.09 0.70
N ASN A 198 -16.88 -14.75 -0.31
CA ASN A 198 -16.93 -14.22 -1.67
C ASN A 198 -18.30 -13.64 -2.05
N ALA A 199 -19.28 -13.62 -1.13
CA ALA A 199 -20.63 -13.21 -1.45
C ALA A 199 -20.75 -11.68 -1.72
N PRO A 200 -21.69 -11.24 -2.57
CA PRO A 200 -21.81 -9.84 -2.99
C PRO A 200 -21.89 -8.80 -1.86
N GLY A 201 -22.41 -9.18 -0.69
CA GLY A 201 -22.50 -8.32 0.49
C GLY A 201 -21.19 -8.11 1.27
N CYS A 202 -20.12 -8.84 0.93
CA CYS A 202 -18.81 -8.72 1.58
C CYS A 202 -17.98 -7.61 0.92
N ASP A 203 -17.78 -6.47 1.58
CA ASP A 203 -17.00 -5.34 1.04
C ASP A 203 -15.48 -5.51 1.22
N ALA A 204 -15.02 -6.24 2.25
CA ALA A 204 -13.61 -6.50 2.51
C ALA A 204 -13.35 -7.81 3.26
N ILE A 205 -12.16 -8.36 3.06
CA ILE A 205 -11.66 -9.54 3.77
C ILE A 205 -10.35 -9.15 4.47
N HIS A 206 -10.36 -9.19 5.79
CA HIS A 206 -9.17 -9.06 6.62
C HIS A 206 -8.70 -10.47 6.99
N ILE A 207 -7.60 -10.90 6.38
CA ILE A 207 -7.06 -12.24 6.54
C ILE A 207 -5.67 -12.19 7.18
N THR A 208 -5.49 -12.99 8.23
CA THR A 208 -4.16 -13.39 8.70
C THR A 208 -3.74 -14.61 7.91
N GLU A 209 -2.84 -14.43 6.96
CA GLU A 209 -2.33 -15.48 6.10
C GLU A 209 -1.19 -16.21 6.79
N ILE A 210 -1.42 -17.46 7.18
CA ILE A 210 -0.43 -18.31 7.84
C ILE A 210 0.34 -19.08 6.77
N GLU A 211 1.62 -18.75 6.66
CA GLU A 211 2.54 -19.26 5.64
C GLU A 211 3.15 -20.60 6.07
N THR A 212 3.12 -20.92 7.37
CA THR A 212 3.55 -22.21 7.91
C THR A 212 2.49 -23.29 7.63
N ASN A 213 2.93 -24.48 7.22
CA ASN A 213 2.03 -25.62 7.02
C ASN A 213 1.52 -26.16 8.37
N ILE A 214 0.21 -26.14 8.56
CA ILE A 214 -0.48 -26.58 9.79
C ILE A 214 -1.67 -27.45 9.40
N GLU A 215 -1.81 -28.61 10.03
CA GLU A 215 -2.91 -29.53 9.77
C GLU A 215 -4.26 -28.93 10.18
N CYS A 216 -5.25 -29.00 9.29
CA CYS A 216 -6.61 -28.49 9.51
C CYS A 216 -7.65 -29.54 9.06
N ASP A 217 -8.84 -29.51 9.66
CA ASP A 217 -10.02 -30.28 9.23
C ASP A 217 -11.17 -29.40 8.73
N THR A 218 -11.08 -28.10 9.01
CA THR A 218 -12.09 -27.11 8.66
C THR A 218 -11.51 -26.10 7.69
N PHE A 219 -12.12 -25.99 6.52
CA PHE A 219 -11.63 -25.18 5.40
C PHE A 219 -12.67 -24.18 4.89
N ILE A 220 -12.19 -23.08 4.32
CA ILE A 220 -12.99 -22.03 3.68
C ILE A 220 -12.57 -21.89 2.20
N PRO A 221 -13.35 -21.21 1.33
CA PRO A 221 -12.95 -21.05 -0.06
C PRO A 221 -11.81 -20.02 -0.16
N ALA A 222 -11.02 -20.12 -1.23
CA ALA A 222 -10.03 -19.10 -1.55
C ALA A 222 -10.68 -17.73 -1.79
N VAL A 223 -9.93 -16.65 -1.53
CA VAL A 223 -10.35 -15.29 -1.90
C VAL A 223 -10.47 -15.21 -3.40
N ASP A 224 -11.63 -14.79 -3.89
CA ASP A 224 -11.86 -14.60 -5.33
C ASP A 224 -11.17 -13.32 -5.81
N MET A 225 -9.94 -13.48 -6.31
CA MET A 225 -9.10 -12.41 -6.84
C MET A 225 -9.67 -11.74 -8.09
N SER A 226 -10.74 -12.28 -8.69
CA SER A 226 -11.43 -11.58 -9.76
C SER A 226 -12.20 -10.38 -9.20
N VAL A 227 -12.81 -10.50 -8.03
CA VAL A 227 -13.63 -9.43 -7.41
C VAL A 227 -12.95 -8.76 -6.22
N PHE A 228 -11.77 -9.21 -5.80
CA PHE A 228 -11.03 -8.65 -4.68
C PHE A 228 -9.61 -8.24 -5.09
N LEU A 229 -9.17 -7.06 -4.64
CA LEU A 229 -7.78 -6.61 -4.77
C LEU A 229 -7.15 -6.34 -3.41
N PRO A 230 -5.84 -6.55 -3.24
CA PRO A 230 -5.14 -6.20 -2.02
C PRO A 230 -5.16 -4.68 -1.81
N TRP A 231 -5.60 -4.26 -0.62
CA TRP A 231 -5.52 -2.88 -0.14
C TRP A 231 -4.25 -2.65 0.69
N TYR A 232 -3.91 -3.63 1.52
CA TYR A 232 -2.77 -3.57 2.43
C TYR A 232 -2.28 -4.99 2.70
N SER A 233 -0.96 -5.15 2.81
CA SER A 233 -0.34 -6.34 3.38
C SER A 233 0.78 -5.92 4.31
N SER A 234 0.83 -6.48 5.53
CA SER A 234 1.99 -6.31 6.39
C SER A 234 3.21 -7.01 5.80
N PHE A 235 4.39 -6.63 6.28
CA PHE A 235 5.57 -7.49 6.13
C PHE A 235 5.34 -8.80 6.91
N PRO A 236 5.96 -9.91 6.49
CA PRO A 236 5.88 -11.18 7.21
C PRO A 236 6.39 -11.04 8.65
N LEU A 237 5.63 -11.59 9.59
CA LEU A 237 5.94 -11.68 11.01
C LEU A 237 6.24 -13.13 11.37
N VAL A 238 7.02 -13.34 12.43
CA VAL A 238 7.25 -14.67 13.01
C VAL A 238 6.91 -14.61 14.50
N GLU A 239 5.94 -15.42 14.93
CA GLU A 239 5.55 -15.57 16.34
C GLU A 239 5.37 -17.07 16.61
N ASN A 240 5.99 -17.59 17.67
CA ASN A 240 5.94 -19.02 18.02
C ASN A 240 6.33 -19.96 16.86
N ASN A 241 7.35 -19.60 16.08
CA ASN A 241 7.82 -20.32 14.88
C ASN A 241 6.79 -20.42 13.74
N ILE A 242 5.73 -19.63 13.79
CA ILE A 242 4.74 -19.53 12.74
C ILE A 242 4.97 -18.22 12.00
N ARG A 243 5.18 -18.30 10.68
CA ARG A 243 5.30 -17.15 9.80
C ARG A 243 3.92 -16.78 9.25
N TYR A 244 3.55 -15.52 9.34
CA TYR A 244 2.26 -15.04 8.86
C TYR A 244 2.29 -13.56 8.50
N SER A 245 1.28 -13.13 7.73
CA SER A 245 1.11 -11.75 7.30
C SER A 245 -0.34 -11.31 7.49
N PHE A 246 -0.57 -10.03 7.81
CA PHE A 246 -1.90 -9.45 7.84
C PHE A 246 -2.21 -8.81 6.49
N THR A 247 -3.21 -9.34 5.77
CA THR A 247 -3.61 -8.84 4.47
C THR A 247 -5.06 -8.40 4.49
N THR A 248 -5.35 -7.26 3.87
CA THR A 248 -6.73 -6.82 3.63
C THR A 248 -6.98 -6.78 2.13
N TYR A 249 -8.02 -7.47 1.72
CA TYR A 249 -8.58 -7.42 0.37
C TYR A 249 -9.84 -6.57 0.38
N VAL A 250 -10.01 -5.73 -0.62
CA VAL A 250 -11.23 -4.94 -0.83
C VAL A 250 -11.94 -5.40 -2.08
N ARG A 251 -13.27 -5.46 -2.01
CA ARG A 251 -14.08 -5.80 -3.17
C ARG A 251 -13.98 -4.67 -4.19
N VAL A 252 -13.64 -5.03 -5.41
CA VAL A 252 -13.74 -4.17 -6.59
C VAL A 252 -14.82 -4.77 -7.48
N LYS A 253 -15.79 -3.95 -7.93
CA LYS A 253 -16.84 -4.46 -8.84
C LYS A 253 -16.18 -4.89 -10.15
N ASN A 254 -16.47 -6.12 -10.57
CA ASN A 254 -15.78 -6.76 -11.67
C ASN A 254 -16.24 -6.24 -13.03
N ILE A 255 -15.24 -6.04 -13.89
CA ILE A 255 -15.36 -6.08 -15.35
C ILE A 255 -15.60 -7.56 -15.72
N THR A 256 -16.64 -7.83 -16.50
CA THR A 256 -16.85 -9.14 -17.12
C THR A 256 -15.63 -9.52 -17.96
N ILE A 257 -14.90 -10.55 -17.55
CA ILE A 257 -13.93 -11.23 -18.42
C ILE A 257 -14.75 -12.08 -19.39
N GLU A 258 -14.89 -11.64 -20.64
CA GLU A 258 -15.48 -12.50 -21.67
C GLU A 258 -14.58 -13.72 -21.95
N PRO A 259 -15.15 -14.92 -22.11
CA PRO A 259 -14.39 -16.09 -22.53
C PRO A 259 -13.97 -15.93 -23.99
N LEU A 260 -12.68 -16.20 -24.27
CA LEU A 260 -12.12 -16.30 -25.61
C LEU A 260 -12.93 -17.28 -26.46
N SER A 261 -13.80 -16.76 -27.33
CA SER A 261 -14.38 -17.51 -28.43
C SER A 261 -13.61 -17.19 -29.71
N GLN A 262 -13.23 -18.25 -30.41
CA GLN A 262 -12.52 -18.22 -31.70
C GLN A 262 -13.44 -17.64 -32.79
N ALA A 263 -13.02 -16.58 -33.49
CA ALA A 263 -13.29 -16.39 -34.94
C ALA A 263 -12.58 -15.14 -35.52
N ASN A 264 -11.70 -15.40 -36.49
CA ASN A 264 -11.36 -14.64 -37.70
C ASN A 264 -11.48 -13.10 -37.75
N GLY A 265 -10.32 -12.45 -37.80
CA GLY A 265 -9.91 -11.49 -38.83
C GLY A 265 -10.77 -10.24 -39.10
N LEU A 266 -10.39 -9.11 -38.48
CA LEU A 266 -10.21 -7.81 -39.16
C LEU A 266 -9.42 -6.86 -38.22
N LYS A 267 -8.53 -6.04 -38.79
CA LYS A 267 -7.79 -4.99 -38.06
C LYS A 267 -8.77 -3.90 -37.59
N SER A 268 -8.80 -3.60 -36.30
CA SER A 268 -9.28 -2.33 -35.74
C SER A 268 -8.71 -2.11 -34.34
N ASP A 269 -8.44 -0.85 -34.01
CA ASP A 269 -7.92 -0.34 -32.74
C ASP A 269 -8.43 -1.09 -31.49
N ASN A 270 -7.52 -1.77 -30.79
CA ASN A 270 -7.81 -2.32 -29.47
C ASN A 270 -7.51 -1.27 -28.39
N SER A 271 -8.32 -0.22 -28.32
CA SER A 271 -8.58 0.44 -27.05
C SER A 271 -9.65 -0.37 -26.32
N LEU A 272 -9.23 -1.39 -25.56
CA LEU A 272 -10.12 -2.05 -24.61
C LEU A 272 -10.59 -0.99 -23.61
N ASN A 273 -11.84 -0.56 -23.73
CA ASN A 273 -12.49 0.31 -22.75
C ASN A 273 -12.69 -0.51 -21.48
N PHE A 274 -11.74 -0.38 -20.55
CA PHE A 274 -11.90 -0.81 -19.18
C PHE A 274 -12.94 0.10 -18.53
N ASP A 275 -14.19 -0.36 -18.48
CA ASP A 275 -15.27 0.35 -17.83
C ASP A 275 -14.92 0.68 -16.37
N LYS A 276 -15.18 1.93 -16.00
CA LYS A 276 -14.79 2.56 -14.74
C LYS A 276 -15.30 1.74 -13.55
N PHE A 277 -14.41 1.43 -12.62
CA PHE A 277 -14.80 0.89 -11.33
C PHE A 277 -15.76 1.87 -10.63
N GLU A 278 -16.93 1.39 -10.21
CA GLU A 278 -17.78 2.14 -9.29
C GLU A 278 -17.08 2.20 -7.92
N VAL A 279 -16.33 3.28 -7.70
CA VAL A 279 -15.65 3.55 -6.44
C VAL A 279 -16.69 3.87 -5.38
N LYS A 280 -17.15 2.86 -4.62
CA LYS A 280 -17.56 3.13 -3.23
C LYS A 280 -16.31 3.73 -2.57
N LYS A 281 -16.41 4.94 -2.02
CA LYS A 281 -15.33 5.48 -1.17
C LYS A 281 -14.99 4.36 -0.18
N PHE A 282 -13.72 3.93 -0.12
CA PHE A 282 -13.26 2.82 0.76
C PHE A 282 -13.40 3.14 2.27
N SER A 283 -14.25 4.11 2.62
CA SER A 283 -14.64 4.52 3.97
C SER A 283 -15.35 3.43 4.77
N PHE A 284 -15.76 2.32 4.14
CA PHE A 284 -16.23 1.14 4.87
C PHE A 284 -15.09 0.44 5.63
N LEU A 285 -13.84 0.61 5.22
CA LEU A 285 -12.69 0.04 5.93
C LEU A 285 -12.55 0.66 7.32
N PRO A 286 -12.07 -0.11 8.33
CA PRO A 286 -11.57 0.49 9.57
C PRO A 286 -10.49 1.54 9.26
N LYS A 287 -10.53 2.69 9.94
CA LYS A 287 -9.59 3.80 9.72
C LYS A 287 -8.12 3.34 9.75
N MET A 288 -7.78 2.50 10.74
CA MET A 288 -6.45 1.93 10.90
C MET A 288 -5.97 1.02 9.75
N ILE A 289 -6.88 0.50 8.93
CA ILE A 289 -6.56 -0.29 7.73
C ILE A 289 -6.53 0.62 6.50
N PHE A 290 -7.50 1.53 6.41
CA PHE A 290 -7.56 2.53 5.34
C PHE A 290 -6.24 3.33 5.25
N GLU A 291 -5.74 3.83 6.38
CA GLU A 291 -4.51 4.66 6.46
C GLU A 291 -3.20 3.89 6.26
N LYS A 292 -3.26 2.55 6.13
CA LYS A 292 -2.11 1.68 5.89
C LYS A 292 -1.82 1.42 4.41
N HIS A 293 -2.62 1.96 3.49
CA HIS A 293 -2.33 1.86 2.06
C HIS A 293 -0.95 2.49 1.76
N GLU A 294 -0.07 1.74 1.10
CA GLU A 294 1.35 2.13 0.98
C GLU A 294 1.57 3.39 0.12
N GLU A 295 0.63 3.75 -0.77
CA GLU A 295 0.66 5.04 -1.48
C GLU A 295 0.68 6.25 -0.52
N TYR A 296 0.17 6.12 0.71
CA TYR A 296 0.26 7.19 1.70
C TYR A 296 1.70 7.50 2.13
N LEU A 297 2.66 6.59 1.91
CA LEU A 297 4.10 6.88 2.13
C LEU A 297 4.55 8.04 1.24
N TYR A 298 4.21 7.98 -0.04
CA TYR A 298 4.50 9.03 -1.02
C TYR A 298 3.70 10.30 -0.72
N LEU A 299 2.38 10.19 -0.51
CA LEU A 299 1.52 11.36 -0.30
C LEU A 299 1.89 12.13 0.96
N ARG A 300 2.18 11.44 2.07
CA ARG A 300 2.61 12.10 3.31
C ARG A 300 3.96 12.80 3.11
N LEU A 301 4.90 12.19 2.39
CA LEU A 301 6.18 12.83 2.11
C LEU A 301 6.03 14.07 1.22
N VAL A 302 5.15 14.03 0.21
CA VAL A 302 4.81 15.23 -0.59
C VAL A 302 4.21 16.33 0.29
N GLN A 303 3.23 15.99 1.13
CA GLN A 303 2.61 16.96 2.05
C GLN A 303 3.64 17.56 3.02
N ASP A 304 4.53 16.72 3.55
CA ASP A 304 5.57 17.10 4.49
C ASP A 304 6.61 18.05 3.87
N ILE A 305 6.99 17.81 2.61
CA ILE A 305 7.88 18.71 1.85
C ILE A 305 7.18 20.03 1.53
N ILE A 306 5.89 20.02 1.15
CA ILE A 306 5.15 21.25 0.85
C ILE A 306 4.94 22.11 2.10
N SER A 307 4.64 21.48 3.25
CA SER A 307 4.40 22.19 4.51
C SER A 307 5.68 22.71 5.16
N ASP A 308 6.69 21.84 5.29
CA ASP A 308 7.84 22.05 6.16
C ASP A 308 9.19 21.94 5.42
N GLY A 309 9.17 21.87 4.09
CA GLY A 309 10.38 21.78 3.26
C GLY A 309 11.18 23.08 3.27
N THR A 310 12.51 22.95 3.25
CA THR A 310 13.40 24.11 3.11
C THR A 310 13.35 24.62 1.68
N SER A 311 13.05 25.92 1.54
CA SER A 311 13.13 26.61 0.26
C SER A 311 14.58 26.69 -0.21
N LYS A 312 14.86 26.23 -1.43
CA LYS A 312 16.17 26.32 -2.07
C LYS A 312 16.02 26.83 -3.49
N ASP A 313 17.03 27.55 -3.95
CA ASP A 313 17.23 27.74 -5.39
C ASP A 313 17.77 26.45 -6.02
N ASP A 314 17.60 26.28 -7.33
CA ASP A 314 18.08 25.11 -8.03
C ASP A 314 18.64 25.47 -9.41
N ARG A 315 19.37 24.53 -10.03
CA ARG A 315 20.08 24.75 -11.31
C ARG A 315 19.16 25.14 -12.47
N THR A 316 17.86 24.84 -12.40
CA THR A 316 16.87 25.17 -13.44
C THR A 316 16.27 26.57 -13.28
N GLY A 317 16.54 27.24 -12.15
CA GLY A 317 15.96 28.54 -11.80
C GLY A 317 14.50 28.50 -11.35
N THR A 318 13.89 27.31 -11.22
CA THR A 318 12.49 27.15 -10.78
C THR A 318 12.32 27.36 -9.27
N GLY A 319 13.33 26.98 -8.49
CA GLY A 319 13.26 26.88 -7.05
C GLY A 319 12.51 25.63 -6.58
N THR A 320 12.89 25.14 -5.41
CA THR A 320 12.34 23.92 -4.80
C THR A 320 11.98 24.12 -3.33
N LEU A 321 11.07 23.28 -2.84
CA LEU A 321 10.93 22.94 -1.43
C LEU A 321 11.54 21.56 -1.23
N SER A 322 12.40 21.37 -0.24
CA SER A 322 13.17 20.11 -0.10
C SER A 322 13.32 19.62 1.33
N LYS A 323 13.52 18.31 1.47
CA LYS A 323 14.00 17.64 2.68
C LYS A 323 15.14 16.69 2.32
N PHE A 324 16.04 16.47 3.26
CA PHE A 324 17.22 15.64 3.06
C PHE A 324 17.15 14.36 3.90
N GLY A 325 17.38 13.20 3.26
CA GLY A 325 17.43 11.90 3.95
C GLY A 325 16.04 11.31 4.23
N CYS A 326 15.26 11.07 3.19
CA CYS A 326 13.93 10.47 3.28
C CYS A 326 13.96 8.98 2.90
N GLN A 327 12.95 8.22 3.34
CA GLN A 327 12.81 6.81 2.99
C GLN A 327 11.35 6.40 2.82
N MET A 328 11.10 5.53 1.84
CA MET A 328 9.82 4.80 1.67
C MET A 328 10.10 3.31 1.48
N ARG A 329 9.20 2.43 1.92
CA ARG A 329 9.29 0.98 1.74
C ARG A 329 7.96 0.42 1.26
N PHE A 330 7.98 -0.31 0.16
CA PHE A 330 6.82 -0.89 -0.50
C PHE A 330 6.92 -2.42 -0.48
N ASN A 331 5.81 -3.10 -0.20
CA ASN A 331 5.71 -4.55 -0.20
C ASN A 331 5.31 -5.06 -1.59
N LEU A 332 6.17 -5.86 -2.22
CA LEU A 332 5.97 -6.33 -3.60
C LEU A 332 5.27 -7.70 -3.68
N ARG A 333 4.99 -8.35 -2.55
CA ARG A 333 4.49 -9.74 -2.51
C ARG A 333 3.09 -9.92 -3.07
N LYS A 334 2.24 -8.88 -2.97
CA LYS A 334 0.80 -8.97 -3.26
C LYS A 334 0.33 -8.00 -4.34
N SER A 335 1.04 -6.91 -4.58
CA SER A 335 0.67 -5.89 -5.56
C SER A 335 1.92 -5.20 -6.11
N PHE A 336 1.72 -4.36 -7.13
CA PHE A 336 2.79 -3.60 -7.77
C PHE A 336 2.61 -2.11 -7.47
N PRO A 337 3.58 -1.43 -6.83
CA PRO A 337 3.43 -0.06 -6.33
C PRO A 337 3.47 0.98 -7.47
N LEU A 338 2.41 1.02 -8.26
CA LEU A 338 2.16 2.05 -9.28
C LEU A 338 1.07 2.99 -8.76
N LEU A 339 1.46 4.25 -8.52
CA LEU A 339 0.58 5.24 -7.91
C LEU A 339 -0.77 5.34 -8.62
N THR A 340 -1.83 5.48 -7.83
CA THR A 340 -3.21 5.55 -8.30
C THR A 340 -3.81 6.94 -8.16
N THR A 341 -3.28 7.80 -7.29
CA THR A 341 -3.73 9.19 -7.13
C THR A 341 -3.44 10.08 -8.34
N LYS A 342 -2.61 9.62 -9.28
CA LYS A 342 -2.47 10.14 -10.64
C LYS A 342 -2.06 9.01 -11.58
N LYS A 343 -2.45 9.10 -12.85
CA LYS A 343 -2.00 8.17 -13.90
C LYS A 343 -0.49 8.30 -14.13
N VAL A 344 0.25 7.22 -13.92
CA VAL A 344 1.68 7.11 -14.22
C VAL A 344 1.87 6.56 -15.64
N PHE A 345 2.89 7.04 -16.35
CA PHE A 345 3.19 6.61 -17.72
C PHE A 345 3.89 5.24 -17.75
N TRP A 346 3.12 4.18 -17.51
CA TRP A 346 3.62 2.79 -17.39
C TRP A 346 4.48 2.33 -18.57
N ARG A 347 4.03 2.56 -19.81
CA ARG A 347 4.79 2.17 -21.00
C ARG A 347 6.18 2.84 -21.04
N GLY A 348 6.27 4.10 -20.60
CA GLY A 348 7.55 4.78 -20.43
C GLY A 348 8.44 4.08 -19.41
N VAL A 349 7.90 3.68 -18.26
CA VAL A 349 8.64 2.96 -17.19
C VAL A 349 9.26 1.68 -17.73
N VAL A 350 8.46 0.87 -18.43
CA VAL A 350 8.91 -0.42 -18.97
C VAL A 350 9.99 -0.21 -20.03
N GLU A 351 9.73 0.65 -21.03
CA GLU A 351 10.64 0.84 -22.15
C GLU A 351 11.96 1.51 -21.74
N GLU A 352 11.93 2.44 -20.78
CA GLU A 352 13.16 3.03 -20.22
C GLU A 352 13.98 1.99 -19.45
N LEU A 353 13.32 1.15 -18.63
CA LEU A 353 14.04 0.12 -17.88
C LEU A 353 14.69 -0.90 -18.82
N LEU A 354 13.99 -1.35 -19.86
CA LEU A 354 14.57 -2.24 -20.88
C LEU A 354 15.73 -1.57 -21.63
N TRP A 355 15.65 -0.27 -21.87
CA TRP A 355 16.74 0.51 -22.47
C TRP A 355 17.95 0.64 -21.53
N PHE A 356 17.75 0.77 -20.22
CA PHE A 356 18.85 0.69 -19.25
C PHE A 356 19.46 -0.71 -19.20
N ILE A 357 18.63 -1.76 -19.17
CA ILE A 357 19.09 -3.15 -19.13
C ILE A 357 19.94 -3.44 -20.35
N SER A 358 19.56 -3.01 -21.56
CA SER A 358 20.34 -3.25 -22.77
C SER A 358 21.68 -2.51 -22.85
N GLY A 359 21.98 -1.62 -21.90
CA GLY A 359 23.20 -0.81 -21.91
C GLY A 359 23.15 0.38 -22.88
N SER A 360 22.01 0.62 -23.52
CA SER A 360 21.86 1.67 -24.53
C SER A 360 21.98 3.07 -23.93
N THR A 361 22.59 3.98 -24.69
CA THR A 361 22.76 5.41 -24.34
C THR A 361 22.14 6.33 -25.39
N ASN A 362 21.50 5.75 -26.41
CA ASN A 362 20.86 6.46 -27.50
C ASN A 362 19.38 6.76 -27.19
N ALA A 363 19.05 8.02 -26.92
CA ALA A 363 17.68 8.46 -26.68
C ALA A 363 16.75 8.25 -27.89
N LYS A 364 17.30 8.20 -29.12
CA LYS A 364 16.52 7.96 -30.34
C LYS A 364 15.86 6.58 -30.37
N VAL A 365 16.40 5.60 -29.63
CA VAL A 365 15.77 4.28 -29.45
C VAL A 365 14.42 4.41 -28.72
N LEU A 366 14.36 5.26 -27.70
CA LEU A 366 13.12 5.55 -26.97
C LEU A 366 12.17 6.41 -27.83
N GLN A 367 12.69 7.41 -28.52
CA GLN A 367 11.91 8.26 -29.44
C GLN A 367 11.26 7.44 -30.56
N GLY A 368 11.98 6.48 -31.14
CA GLY A 368 11.44 5.56 -32.15
C GLY A 368 10.26 4.71 -31.65
N LYS A 369 10.13 4.56 -30.33
CA LYS A 369 8.99 3.91 -29.66
C LYS A 369 7.93 4.92 -29.17
N GLY A 370 8.09 6.21 -29.44
CA GLY A 370 7.21 7.28 -28.98
C GLY A 370 7.37 7.61 -27.49
N ILE A 371 8.55 7.37 -26.92
CA ILE A 371 8.89 7.66 -25.53
C ILE A 371 9.85 8.85 -25.49
N HIS A 372 9.37 10.00 -24.99
CA HIS A 372 10.03 11.31 -25.12
C HIS A 372 10.59 11.86 -23.79
N ILE A 373 10.78 11.00 -22.79
CA ILE A 373 11.17 11.42 -21.43
C ILE A 373 12.61 11.97 -21.35
N TRP A 374 13.47 11.63 -22.30
CA TRP A 374 14.87 12.08 -22.38
C TRP A 374 15.11 13.22 -23.38
N ASP A 375 14.10 13.63 -24.14
CA ASP A 375 14.27 14.57 -25.27
C ASP A 375 14.89 15.91 -24.83
N GLY A 376 14.43 16.45 -23.70
CA GLY A 376 14.97 17.70 -23.16
C GLY A 376 16.48 17.61 -22.89
N ASN A 377 16.91 16.53 -22.23
CA ASN A 377 18.31 16.30 -21.86
C ASN A 377 19.19 15.78 -23.03
N ALA A 378 18.56 15.36 -24.12
CA ALA A 378 19.26 14.84 -25.30
C ALA A 378 19.35 15.84 -26.45
N SER A 379 18.65 16.98 -26.34
CA SER A 379 18.59 18.03 -27.36
C SER A 379 19.95 18.67 -27.62
N ARG A 380 20.17 19.13 -28.86
CA ARG A 380 21.38 19.88 -29.23
C ARG A 380 21.67 21.05 -28.29
N ASP A 381 20.66 21.90 -28.06
CA ASP A 381 20.76 23.09 -27.21
C ASP A 381 21.20 22.74 -25.79
N TYR A 382 20.63 21.68 -25.20
CA TYR A 382 20.99 21.25 -23.86
C TYR A 382 22.42 20.71 -23.81
N LEU A 383 22.80 19.83 -24.74
CA LEU A 383 24.15 19.26 -24.81
C LEU A 383 25.22 20.35 -24.97
N ASP A 384 24.95 21.37 -25.80
CA ASP A 384 25.83 22.54 -25.95
C ASP A 384 25.94 23.34 -24.66
N SER A 385 24.81 23.56 -23.97
CA SER A 385 24.77 24.32 -22.71
C SER A 385 25.62 23.72 -21.59
N ILE A 386 25.85 22.40 -21.63
CA ILE A 386 26.67 21.66 -20.65
C ILE A 386 28.07 21.30 -21.19
N GLY A 387 28.45 21.83 -22.36
CA GLY A 387 29.79 21.70 -22.93
C GLY A 387 30.05 20.40 -23.69
N LEU A 388 29.01 19.65 -24.06
CA LEU A 388 29.10 18.42 -24.86
C LEU A 388 28.87 18.70 -26.35
N VAL A 389 29.63 19.66 -26.90
CA VAL A 389 29.44 20.19 -28.27
C VAL A 389 29.70 19.17 -29.38
N ASP A 390 30.63 18.24 -29.17
CA ASP A 390 30.99 17.21 -30.16
C ASP A 390 30.08 15.96 -30.09
N ARG A 391 29.17 15.91 -29.11
CA ARG A 391 28.28 14.77 -28.87
C ARG A 391 27.11 14.82 -29.85
N GLU A 392 26.75 13.72 -30.50
CA GLU A 392 25.57 13.72 -31.39
C GLU A 392 24.28 14.00 -30.60
N GLU A 393 23.32 14.71 -31.19
CA GLU A 393 21.98 14.84 -30.60
C GLU A 393 21.36 13.45 -30.39
N GLY A 394 20.80 13.20 -29.21
CA GLY A 394 20.33 11.88 -28.80
C GLY A 394 21.35 11.04 -28.01
N ASP A 395 22.64 11.34 -28.08
CA ASP A 395 23.68 10.65 -27.30
C ASP A 395 23.72 11.22 -25.88
N LEU A 396 23.32 10.42 -24.89
CA LEU A 396 23.28 10.84 -23.48
C LEU A 396 24.63 10.62 -22.77
N GLY A 397 25.60 10.00 -23.43
CA GLY A 397 26.86 9.58 -22.84
C GLY A 397 26.76 8.33 -21.97
N PRO A 398 27.80 8.03 -21.17
CA PRO A 398 27.89 6.80 -20.39
C PRO A 398 26.98 6.85 -19.15
N VAL A 399 25.69 7.07 -19.35
CA VAL A 399 24.65 7.15 -18.31
C VAL A 399 24.18 5.75 -17.88
N TYR A 400 23.46 5.68 -16.76
CA TYR A 400 22.71 4.51 -16.25
C TYR A 400 23.07 3.14 -16.84
N GLY A 401 22.39 2.72 -17.91
CA GLY A 401 22.54 1.39 -18.53
C GLY A 401 23.97 1.09 -18.97
N PHE A 402 24.68 2.08 -19.51
CA PHE A 402 26.10 1.92 -19.84
C PHE A 402 26.92 1.58 -18.59
N GLN A 403 26.68 2.27 -17.48
CA GLN A 403 27.36 1.95 -16.23
C GLN A 403 26.92 0.58 -15.69
N TRP A 404 25.68 0.15 -15.93
CA TRP A 404 25.21 -1.17 -15.49
C TRP A 404 25.89 -2.32 -16.25
N ARG A 405 26.09 -2.18 -17.56
CA ARG A 405 26.61 -3.27 -18.42
C ARG A 405 28.10 -3.14 -18.75
N HIS A 406 28.65 -1.93 -18.67
CA HIS A 406 29.99 -1.58 -19.15
C HIS A 406 30.74 -0.67 -18.16
N PHE A 407 30.59 -0.90 -16.85
CA PHE A 407 31.19 -0.03 -15.83
C PHE A 407 32.71 0.10 -16.03
N GLY A 408 33.21 1.34 -16.13
CA GLY A 408 34.63 1.63 -16.32
C GLY A 408 35.15 1.44 -17.76
N ALA A 409 34.31 1.07 -18.72
CA ALA A 409 34.68 1.10 -20.14
C ALA A 409 34.86 2.55 -20.62
N ARG A 410 35.82 2.76 -21.53
CA ARG A 410 36.01 4.07 -22.16
C ARG A 410 34.88 4.35 -23.14
N TYR A 411 34.01 5.31 -22.82
CA TYR A 411 32.96 5.75 -23.73
C TYR A 411 33.53 6.45 -24.97
N THR A 412 32.92 6.20 -26.13
CA THR A 412 33.20 6.87 -27.39
C THR A 412 31.96 7.60 -27.91
N ASN A 413 30.94 6.85 -28.35
CA ASN A 413 29.64 7.35 -28.78
C ASN A 413 28.56 6.28 -28.58
N MET A 414 27.30 6.65 -28.81
CA MET A 414 26.13 5.79 -28.64
C MET A 414 25.94 4.68 -29.69
N HIS A 415 26.77 4.63 -30.74
CA HIS A 415 26.70 3.64 -31.83
C HIS A 415 27.76 2.54 -31.72
N ALA A 416 28.75 2.71 -30.83
CA ALA A 416 29.82 1.75 -30.64
C ALA A 416 29.32 0.48 -29.96
N ASP A 417 29.94 -0.66 -30.32
CA ASP A 417 29.73 -1.92 -29.61
C ASP A 417 30.64 -1.97 -28.38
N TYR A 418 30.02 -2.06 -27.20
CA TYR A 418 30.71 -2.16 -25.92
C TYR A 418 30.69 -3.58 -25.34
N THR A 419 30.24 -4.58 -26.12
CA THR A 419 30.19 -5.97 -25.68
C THR A 419 31.55 -6.44 -25.16
N GLY A 420 31.57 -6.95 -23.93
CA GLY A 420 32.79 -7.42 -23.26
C GLY A 420 33.73 -6.32 -22.76
N LEU A 421 33.38 -5.04 -22.92
CA LEU A 421 34.14 -3.91 -22.36
C LEU A 421 33.58 -3.49 -20.99
N GLY A 422 34.48 -3.15 -20.07
CA GLY A 422 34.12 -2.76 -18.70
C GLY A 422 33.67 -3.95 -17.86
N PHE A 423 32.91 -3.66 -16.80
CA PHE A 423 32.34 -4.66 -15.90
C PHE A 423 30.81 -4.67 -15.99
N ASP A 424 30.23 -5.83 -16.34
CA ASP A 424 28.78 -6.04 -16.38
C ASP A 424 28.25 -6.32 -14.96
N GLN A 425 27.85 -5.26 -14.28
CA GLN A 425 27.32 -5.32 -12.93
C GLN A 425 25.97 -6.03 -12.88
N LEU A 426 25.12 -5.87 -13.90
CA LEU A 426 23.80 -6.52 -13.90
C LEU A 426 23.93 -8.04 -13.98
N SER A 427 24.83 -8.52 -14.86
CA SER A 427 25.14 -9.95 -14.93
C SER A 427 25.73 -10.48 -13.63
N ASP A 428 26.66 -9.76 -13.00
CA ASP A 428 27.25 -10.15 -11.70
C ASP A 428 26.22 -10.16 -10.57
N VAL A 429 25.29 -9.21 -10.53
CA VAL A 429 24.16 -9.19 -9.59
C VAL A 429 23.31 -10.44 -9.76
N ILE A 430 22.91 -10.77 -10.98
CA ILE A 430 22.07 -11.95 -11.26
C ILE A 430 22.82 -13.25 -10.90
N ASP A 431 24.10 -13.36 -11.26
CA ASP A 431 24.95 -14.50 -10.90
C ASP A 431 25.03 -14.69 -9.38
N LYS A 432 25.31 -13.61 -8.64
CA LYS A 432 25.35 -13.67 -7.17
C LYS A 432 24.01 -14.04 -6.56
N ILE A 433 22.90 -13.52 -7.06
CA ILE A 433 21.57 -13.89 -6.55
C ILE A 433 21.31 -15.39 -6.74
N LYS A 434 21.69 -15.96 -7.90
CA LYS A 434 21.53 -17.39 -8.19
C LYS A 434 22.48 -18.28 -7.38
N ASN A 435 23.74 -17.88 -7.30
CA ASN A 435 24.82 -18.78 -6.88
C ASN A 435 25.41 -18.44 -5.50
N LYS A 436 25.21 -17.22 -5.00
CA LYS A 436 25.72 -16.71 -3.71
C LYS A 436 24.69 -15.79 -3.03
N PRO A 437 23.46 -16.25 -2.77
CA PRO A 437 22.35 -15.40 -2.31
C PRO A 437 22.61 -14.68 -0.97
N ASP A 438 23.45 -15.25 -0.11
CA ASP A 438 23.85 -14.64 1.18
C ASP A 438 24.98 -13.59 1.04
N ASP A 439 25.45 -13.34 -0.19
CA ASP A 439 26.46 -12.31 -0.43
C ASP A 439 25.90 -10.92 -0.09
N ARG A 440 26.69 -10.14 0.65
CA ARG A 440 26.32 -8.78 1.10
C ARG A 440 26.81 -7.69 0.13
N ARG A 441 27.33 -8.06 -1.03
CA ARG A 441 27.85 -7.19 -2.09
C ARG A 441 27.12 -7.39 -3.43
N ILE A 442 25.83 -7.69 -3.36
CA ILE A 442 24.94 -7.73 -4.53
C ILE A 442 24.50 -6.30 -4.83
N ILE A 443 25.31 -5.60 -5.63
CA ILE A 443 25.27 -4.14 -5.79
C ILE A 443 25.28 -3.79 -7.27
N LEU A 444 24.48 -2.77 -7.63
CA LEU A 444 24.45 -2.15 -8.95
C LEU A 444 24.64 -0.64 -8.80
N SER A 445 25.68 -0.07 -9.43
CA SER A 445 25.99 1.37 -9.34
C SER A 445 26.01 2.04 -10.71
N ALA A 446 25.36 3.20 -10.82
CA ALA A 446 25.53 4.12 -11.95
C ALA A 446 26.52 5.25 -11.63
N TRP A 447 26.98 5.39 -10.38
CA TRP A 447 27.84 6.51 -9.99
C TRP A 447 29.32 6.23 -10.31
N ASN A 448 29.79 6.76 -11.43
CA ASN A 448 31.20 6.72 -11.82
C ASN A 448 31.79 8.14 -11.88
N PRO A 449 32.56 8.57 -10.86
CA PRO A 449 33.15 9.92 -10.81
C PRO A 449 33.99 10.30 -12.03
N SER A 450 34.66 9.34 -12.66
CA SER A 450 35.52 9.56 -13.83
C SER A 450 34.72 9.95 -15.07
N ASP A 451 33.47 9.47 -15.16
CA ASP A 451 32.62 9.65 -16.34
C ASP A 451 31.58 10.76 -16.17
N LEU A 452 31.40 11.35 -14.98
CA LEU A 452 30.32 12.32 -14.71
C LEU A 452 30.29 13.50 -15.69
N LYS A 453 31.46 13.98 -16.12
CA LYS A 453 31.57 15.09 -17.09
C LYS A 453 31.22 14.69 -18.53
N LEU A 454 31.13 13.39 -18.80
CA LEU A 454 30.74 12.85 -20.11
C LEU A 454 29.23 12.61 -20.19
N MET A 455 28.51 12.64 -19.07
CA MET A 455 27.09 12.33 -19.01
C MET A 455 26.25 13.58 -19.26
N ALA A 456 25.20 13.45 -20.09
CA ALA A 456 24.24 14.53 -20.29
C ALA A 456 23.54 14.91 -18.97
N LEU A 457 23.28 13.93 -18.11
CA LEU A 457 22.77 14.16 -16.77
C LEU A 457 23.39 13.16 -15.79
N PRO A 458 24.04 13.60 -14.70
CA PRO A 458 24.53 12.70 -13.67
C PRO A 458 23.41 11.82 -13.10
N PRO A 459 23.65 10.54 -12.80
CA PRO A 459 22.61 9.60 -12.38
C PRO A 459 21.86 10.06 -11.13
N CYS A 460 20.52 10.10 -11.20
CA CYS A 460 19.67 10.43 -10.05
C CYS A 460 19.54 9.22 -9.11
N HIS A 461 19.04 8.10 -9.61
CA HIS A 461 19.04 6.80 -8.94
C HIS A 461 20.40 6.13 -9.21
N MET A 462 21.32 6.34 -8.28
CA MET A 462 22.75 6.15 -8.54
C MET A 462 23.29 4.80 -8.07
N PHE A 463 22.56 4.10 -7.19
CA PHE A 463 23.00 2.83 -6.61
C PHE A 463 21.79 2.01 -6.13
N ALA A 464 21.85 0.69 -6.29
CA ALA A 464 20.93 -0.24 -5.68
C ALA A 464 21.67 -1.44 -5.06
N GLN A 465 21.13 -1.94 -3.96
CA GLN A 465 21.58 -3.16 -3.30
C GLN A 465 20.42 -4.17 -3.25
N PHE A 466 20.74 -5.42 -3.53
CA PHE A 466 19.78 -6.52 -3.45
C PHE A 466 20.04 -7.39 -2.23
N TYR A 467 18.98 -8.03 -1.75
CA TYR A 467 19.00 -8.90 -0.57
C TYR A 467 18.10 -10.10 -0.81
N VAL A 468 18.65 -11.31 -0.67
CA VAL A 468 17.90 -12.56 -0.79
C VAL A 468 17.66 -13.12 0.61
N ALA A 469 16.41 -13.43 0.94
CA ALA A 469 16.08 -14.16 2.16
C ALA A 469 14.72 -14.86 2.01
N ASN A 470 14.60 -16.08 2.57
CA ASN A 470 13.35 -16.84 2.59
C ASN A 470 12.73 -17.08 1.20
N GLY A 471 13.56 -17.24 0.16
CA GLY A 471 13.09 -17.37 -1.23
C GLY A 471 12.60 -16.05 -1.85
N GLU A 472 12.81 -14.91 -1.18
CA GLU A 472 12.38 -13.60 -1.64
C GLU A 472 13.58 -12.71 -2.02
N LEU A 473 13.41 -11.88 -3.06
CA LEU A 473 14.38 -10.85 -3.47
C LEU A 473 13.86 -9.46 -3.10
N SER A 474 14.62 -8.73 -2.28
CA SER A 474 14.36 -7.32 -1.97
C SER A 474 15.40 -6.41 -2.62
N CYS A 475 15.03 -5.17 -2.89
CA CYS A 475 15.88 -4.14 -3.46
C CYS A 475 15.83 -2.86 -2.61
N GLN A 476 16.99 -2.31 -2.26
CA GLN A 476 17.12 -0.96 -1.73
C GLN A 476 17.82 -0.08 -2.76
N MET A 477 17.17 1.00 -3.19
CA MET A 477 17.73 1.96 -4.14
C MET A 477 18.00 3.30 -3.45
N TYR A 478 19.18 3.87 -3.68
CA TYR A 478 19.55 5.21 -3.25
C TYR A 478 19.45 6.21 -4.42
N GLN A 479 18.61 7.21 -4.24
CA GLN A 479 18.41 8.31 -5.18
C GLN A 479 18.93 9.62 -4.59
N ARG A 480 19.99 10.18 -5.16
CA ARG A 480 20.62 11.40 -4.62
C ARG A 480 19.73 12.64 -4.72
N SER A 481 18.85 12.67 -5.70
CA SER A 481 17.98 13.82 -6.04
C SER A 481 16.70 13.29 -6.65
N ALA A 482 15.58 13.66 -6.04
CA ALA A 482 14.28 13.06 -6.29
C ALA A 482 13.19 14.12 -6.45
N ASP A 483 12.79 14.35 -7.70
CA ASP A 483 11.62 15.14 -8.04
C ASP A 483 10.37 14.36 -7.62
N MET A 484 9.73 14.81 -6.55
CA MET A 484 8.52 14.17 -6.00
C MET A 484 7.31 14.32 -6.93
N GLY A 485 7.28 15.32 -7.81
CA GLY A 485 6.20 15.58 -8.76
C GLY A 485 6.18 14.59 -9.92
N LEU A 486 7.32 14.43 -10.59
CA LEU A 486 7.44 13.62 -11.82
C LEU A 486 8.27 12.36 -11.63
N GLY A 487 9.51 12.50 -11.13
CA GLY A 487 10.50 11.43 -11.10
C GLY A 487 10.16 10.28 -10.14
N VAL A 488 9.83 10.58 -8.88
CA VAL A 488 9.65 9.56 -7.84
C VAL A 488 8.57 8.52 -8.17
N PRO A 489 7.37 8.88 -8.64
CA PRO A 489 6.38 7.88 -9.09
C PRO A 489 6.93 6.92 -10.16
N PHE A 490 7.75 7.45 -11.07
CA PHE A 490 8.40 6.67 -12.13
C PHE A 490 9.50 5.78 -11.56
N ASN A 491 10.32 6.28 -10.64
CA ASN A 491 11.42 5.54 -10.03
C ASN A 491 10.94 4.41 -9.10
N ILE A 492 9.83 4.62 -8.36
CA ILE A 492 9.19 3.57 -7.56
C ILE A 492 8.79 2.40 -8.46
N ALA A 493 8.08 2.69 -9.56
CA ALA A 493 7.64 1.67 -10.50
C ALA A 493 8.83 0.99 -11.21
N SER A 494 9.84 1.76 -11.64
CA SER A 494 11.01 1.24 -12.37
C SER A 494 11.83 0.25 -11.54
N TYR A 495 12.22 0.59 -10.31
CA TYR A 495 13.01 -0.32 -9.48
C TYR A 495 12.18 -1.45 -8.86
N SER A 496 10.89 -1.25 -8.65
CA SER A 496 9.99 -2.36 -8.35
C SER A 496 9.97 -3.35 -9.51
N LEU A 497 9.79 -2.87 -10.76
CA LEU A 497 9.81 -3.72 -11.94
C LEU A 497 11.14 -4.45 -12.12
N LEU A 498 12.27 -3.77 -11.94
CA LEU A 498 13.60 -4.41 -11.97
C LEU A 498 13.70 -5.54 -10.94
N THR A 499 13.18 -5.32 -9.73
CA THR A 499 13.15 -6.33 -8.67
C THR A 499 12.28 -7.53 -9.07
N PHE A 500 11.11 -7.28 -9.66
CA PHE A 500 10.25 -8.35 -10.20
C PHE A 500 10.95 -9.14 -11.31
N MET A 501 11.63 -8.48 -12.24
CA MET A 501 12.35 -9.12 -13.35
C MET A 501 13.50 -9.99 -12.85
N ILE A 502 14.34 -9.46 -11.96
CA ILE A 502 15.48 -10.21 -11.40
C ILE A 502 14.98 -11.38 -10.54
N ALA A 503 13.95 -11.16 -9.70
CA ALA A 503 13.35 -12.25 -8.94
C ALA A 503 12.85 -13.37 -9.86
N HIS A 504 12.16 -13.01 -10.95
CA HIS A 504 11.65 -13.97 -11.92
C HIS A 504 12.74 -14.82 -12.58
N VAL A 505 13.80 -14.21 -13.11
CA VAL A 505 14.88 -14.94 -13.81
C VAL A 505 15.80 -15.71 -12.85
N CYS A 506 15.65 -15.50 -11.54
CA CYS A 506 16.36 -16.19 -10.47
C CYS A 506 15.46 -17.18 -9.69
N ASP A 507 14.24 -17.44 -10.17
CA ASP A 507 13.25 -18.33 -9.52
C ASP A 507 12.97 -17.96 -8.04
N LEU A 508 12.94 -16.65 -7.74
CA LEU A 508 12.58 -16.06 -6.45
C LEU A 508 11.24 -15.32 -6.55
N VAL A 509 10.64 -15.02 -5.40
CA VAL A 509 9.49 -14.10 -5.33
C VAL A 509 9.92 -12.67 -4.99
N PRO A 510 9.23 -11.63 -5.47
CA PRO A 510 9.51 -10.25 -5.06
C PRO A 510 9.21 -10.05 -3.56
N GLY A 511 10.18 -9.51 -2.82
CA GLY A 511 10.08 -9.14 -1.41
C GLY A 511 9.70 -7.66 -1.25
N ASP A 512 10.69 -6.83 -0.94
CA ASP A 512 10.47 -5.41 -0.66
C ASP A 512 11.22 -4.50 -1.63
N PHE A 513 10.65 -3.33 -1.91
CA PHE A 513 11.37 -2.21 -2.49
C PHE A 513 11.54 -1.09 -1.45
N VAL A 514 12.79 -0.73 -1.14
CA VAL A 514 13.14 0.36 -0.23
C VAL A 514 13.73 1.51 -1.05
N HIS A 515 13.08 2.67 -1.03
CA HIS A 515 13.52 3.87 -1.72
C HIS A 515 14.15 4.83 -0.72
N VAL A 516 15.48 4.93 -0.74
CA VAL A 516 16.26 5.88 0.07
C VAL A 516 16.56 7.11 -0.76
N ILE A 517 16.23 8.28 -0.24
CA ILE A 517 16.30 9.54 -0.98
C ILE A 517 17.24 10.51 -0.26
N GLY A 518 18.19 11.06 -0.99
CA GLY A 518 19.01 12.21 -0.59
C GLY A 518 18.16 13.48 -0.57
N ASP A 519 18.26 14.31 -1.60
CA ASP A 519 17.46 15.53 -1.74
C ASP A 519 16.07 15.20 -2.34
N ALA A 520 15.07 15.06 -1.47
CA ALA A 520 13.66 14.90 -1.83
C ALA A 520 13.03 16.28 -2.00
N HIS A 521 12.55 16.61 -3.20
CA HIS A 521 12.09 17.97 -3.48
C HIS A 521 10.84 18.05 -4.33
N VAL A 522 10.11 19.13 -4.12
CA VAL A 522 8.97 19.58 -4.93
C VAL A 522 9.37 20.88 -5.61
N TYR A 523 9.33 20.91 -6.93
CA TYR A 523 9.47 22.16 -7.67
C TYR A 523 8.33 23.12 -7.31
N ARG A 524 8.63 24.42 -7.19
CA ARG A 524 7.61 25.43 -6.86
C ARG A 524 6.43 25.43 -7.83
N THR A 525 6.68 25.16 -9.11
CA THR A 525 5.67 25.03 -10.16
C THR A 525 4.77 23.81 -10.01
N HIS A 526 5.17 22.81 -9.22
CA HIS A 526 4.41 21.58 -8.98
C HIS A 526 3.61 21.59 -7.68
N VAL A 527 3.77 22.58 -6.80
CA VAL A 527 3.06 22.66 -5.52
C VAL A 527 1.54 22.59 -5.70
N ARG A 528 0.97 23.41 -6.60
CA ARG A 528 -0.47 23.42 -6.86
C ARG A 528 -0.98 22.10 -7.46
N PRO A 529 -0.37 21.54 -8.53
CA PRO A 529 -0.70 20.20 -9.02
C PRO A 529 -0.64 19.09 -7.96
N LEU A 530 0.37 19.14 -7.08
CA LEU A 530 0.50 18.16 -6.00
C LEU A 530 -0.53 18.36 -4.89
N GLN A 531 -0.91 19.59 -4.57
CA GLN A 531 -2.05 19.86 -3.68
C GLN A 531 -3.37 19.30 -4.24
N GLU A 532 -3.59 19.34 -5.55
CA GLU A 532 -4.71 18.65 -6.20
C GLU A 532 -4.60 17.12 -6.04
N GLN A 533 -3.40 16.56 -6.25
CA GLN A 533 -3.15 15.13 -6.05
C GLN A 533 -3.46 14.68 -4.62
N LEU A 534 -3.08 15.48 -3.62
CA LEU A 534 -3.30 15.18 -2.19
C LEU A 534 -4.79 15.12 -1.79
N GLN A 535 -5.70 15.69 -2.60
CA GLN A 535 -7.15 15.56 -2.37
C GLN A 535 -7.74 14.25 -2.92
N LYS A 536 -6.98 13.49 -3.72
CA LYS A 536 -7.43 12.23 -4.34
C LYS A 536 -7.12 11.07 -3.40
N LEU A 537 -8.14 10.27 -3.09
CA LEU A 537 -7.95 9.06 -2.28
C LEU A 537 -7.24 7.98 -3.11
N PRO A 538 -6.25 7.26 -2.53
CA PRO A 538 -5.67 6.08 -3.14
C PRO A 538 -6.75 5.03 -3.47
N LYS A 539 -6.47 4.27 -4.52
CA LYS A 539 -7.17 3.04 -4.91
C LYS A 539 -6.19 1.87 -4.77
N PRO A 540 -6.66 0.61 -4.73
CA PRO A 540 -5.77 -0.55 -4.71
C PRO A 540 -4.72 -0.47 -5.80
N PHE A 541 -3.48 -0.78 -5.43
CA PHE A 541 -2.41 -0.95 -6.41
C PHE A 541 -2.74 -2.07 -7.42
N PRO A 542 -2.27 -1.95 -8.67
CA PRO A 542 -2.48 -2.98 -9.68
C PRO A 542 -1.69 -4.26 -9.35
N ILE A 543 -2.01 -5.34 -10.07
CA ILE A 543 -1.24 -6.58 -10.05
C ILE A 543 -0.40 -6.65 -11.32
N LEU A 544 0.91 -6.86 -11.18
CA LEU A 544 1.80 -7.11 -12.31
C LEU A 544 1.85 -8.61 -12.63
N LYS A 545 1.58 -8.98 -13.89
CA LYS A 545 1.86 -10.30 -14.44
C LYS A 545 3.02 -10.21 -15.41
N ILE A 546 3.98 -11.12 -15.25
CA ILE A 546 5.15 -11.27 -16.13
C ILE A 546 4.97 -12.53 -16.97
N ASN A 547 5.41 -12.50 -18.22
CA ASN A 547 5.47 -13.68 -19.08
C ASN A 547 6.35 -14.78 -18.44
N PRO A 548 5.79 -15.95 -18.06
CA PRO A 548 6.54 -16.98 -17.34
C PRO A 548 7.62 -17.69 -18.17
N GLU A 549 7.59 -17.53 -19.50
CA GLU A 549 8.54 -18.17 -20.42
C GLU A 549 9.90 -17.44 -20.47
N LYS A 550 9.98 -16.21 -19.95
CA LYS A 550 11.18 -15.36 -20.05
C LYS A 550 12.18 -15.69 -18.94
N LYS A 551 13.22 -16.44 -19.27
CA LYS A 551 14.23 -16.91 -18.30
C LYS A 551 15.52 -16.10 -18.28
N ASP A 552 15.62 -15.10 -19.13
CA ASP A 552 16.79 -14.25 -19.26
C ASP A 552 16.41 -12.76 -19.20
N ILE A 553 17.20 -11.97 -18.49
CA ILE A 553 16.94 -10.55 -18.24
C ILE A 553 16.95 -9.74 -19.54
N ASP A 554 17.78 -10.15 -20.50
CA ASP A 554 17.94 -9.50 -21.80
C ASP A 554 16.86 -9.90 -22.81
N SER A 555 16.05 -10.91 -22.48
CA SER A 555 15.00 -11.44 -23.37
C SER A 555 13.65 -10.72 -23.26
N PHE A 556 13.46 -9.87 -22.23
CA PHE A 556 12.19 -9.19 -21.98
C PHE A 556 11.88 -8.13 -23.03
N VAL A 557 10.60 -8.07 -23.42
CA VAL A 557 10.02 -6.98 -24.22
C VAL A 557 8.82 -6.38 -23.50
N ALA A 558 8.34 -5.21 -23.94
CA ALA A 558 7.26 -4.50 -23.26
C ALA A 558 5.97 -5.33 -23.11
N ASP A 559 5.65 -6.17 -24.10
CA ASP A 559 4.45 -7.02 -24.11
C ASP A 559 4.50 -8.17 -23.08
N ASP A 560 5.67 -8.46 -22.50
CA ASP A 560 5.82 -9.46 -21.45
C ASP A 560 5.27 -9.00 -20.10
N PHE A 561 4.88 -7.72 -19.98
CA PHE A 561 4.41 -7.12 -18.74
C PHE A 561 2.94 -6.68 -18.86
N LYS A 562 2.07 -7.31 -18.07
CA LYS A 562 0.63 -7.00 -18.04
C LYS A 562 0.25 -6.46 -16.67
N LEU A 563 -0.19 -5.20 -16.64
CA LEU A 563 -0.82 -4.61 -15.46
C LEU A 563 -2.31 -4.94 -15.44
N MET A 564 -2.73 -5.66 -14.41
CA MET A 564 -4.12 -5.98 -14.15
C MET A 564 -4.72 -4.96 -13.19
N CYS A 565 -5.93 -4.52 -13.48
CA CYS A 565 -6.75 -3.68 -12.60
C CYS A 565 -6.10 -2.32 -12.23
N TYR A 566 -5.33 -1.71 -13.14
CA TYR A 566 -4.81 -0.35 -12.95
C TYR A 566 -5.87 0.70 -13.28
N ASP A 567 -6.54 1.22 -12.25
CA ASP A 567 -7.57 2.26 -12.37
C ASP A 567 -7.16 3.55 -11.63
N PRO A 568 -6.14 4.30 -12.11
CA PRO A 568 -5.72 5.52 -11.45
C PRO A 568 -6.75 6.64 -11.64
N HIS A 569 -6.65 7.67 -10.81
CA HIS A 569 -7.21 8.98 -11.12
C HIS A 569 -6.57 9.56 -12.38
N GLN A 570 -7.23 10.57 -12.96
CA GLN A 570 -6.75 11.21 -14.18
C GLN A 570 -5.33 11.77 -14.04
N LYS A 571 -4.64 11.85 -15.20
CA LYS A 571 -3.32 12.47 -15.31
C LYS A 571 -3.36 13.89 -14.74
N ILE A 572 -2.30 14.26 -14.01
CA ILE A 572 -2.07 15.63 -13.55
C ILE A 572 -0.88 16.15 -14.33
N GLU A 573 -1.07 17.24 -15.06
CA GLU A 573 -0.01 17.84 -15.88
C GLU A 573 1.01 18.57 -14.99
N MET A 574 2.28 18.21 -15.16
CA MET A 574 3.42 18.86 -14.51
C MET A 574 4.53 18.98 -15.56
N LYS A 575 5.06 20.19 -15.76
CA LYS A 575 6.15 20.43 -16.71
C LYS A 575 7.48 20.04 -16.08
N MET A 576 8.31 19.31 -16.82
CA MET A 576 9.68 19.02 -16.39
C MET A 576 10.50 20.31 -16.31
N ALA A 577 11.32 20.44 -15.28
CA ALA A 577 12.29 21.53 -15.16
C ALA A 577 13.59 21.11 -15.87
N VAL A 578 13.96 21.83 -16.93
CA VAL A 578 15.15 21.54 -17.75
C VAL A 578 16.36 22.28 -17.20
#